data_AF-A0A536JGY2-F1
#
_entry.id   AF-A0A536JGY2-F1
#
_cell.length_a   1.000
_cell.length_b   1.000
_cell.length_c   1.000
_cell.angle_alpha   90.00
_cell.angle_beta   90.00
_cell.angle_gamma   90.00
#
_symmetry.space_group_name_H-M   'P 1'
#
loop_
_entity.id
_entity.type
_entity.pdbx_description
1 polymer ?
#
loop_
_entity_poly.entity_id
_entity_poly.type
_entity_poly.pdbx_seq_one_letter_code
_entity_poly.pdbx_strand_id
1 'polypeptide(L)'
;MTEEKLTDTLFGEHRYAETLIAEEDAQAVGFALFFHNFSTFLAQPGIYLEDLYVVPEHRGGGIGRALLERLAQIAVDRGCGRLEWAVLDWNQDAIRFYERLGAKPNSDWTVYRLTGEPLRALAGE
;
A
#
# COMPACT_ATOMS: atom_id res chain seq x y z
N MET A 1 -10.31 -0.93 15.22
CA MET A 1 -10.31 -1.85 14.07
C MET A 1 -11.01 -3.12 14.51
N THR A 2 -11.98 -3.62 13.75
CA THR A 2 -12.69 -4.88 14.01
C THR A 2 -12.70 -5.72 12.73
N GLU A 3 -12.80 -7.04 12.86
CA GLU A 3 -12.87 -7.96 11.72
C GLU A 3 -14.07 -7.66 10.81
N GLU A 4 -15.23 -7.37 11.41
CA GLU A 4 -16.44 -6.96 10.70
C GLU A 4 -16.17 -5.71 9.84
N LYS A 5 -15.55 -4.67 10.42
CA LYS A 5 -15.23 -3.45 9.67
C LYS A 5 -14.26 -3.71 8.52
N LEU A 6 -13.27 -4.59 8.71
CA LEU A 6 -12.34 -4.97 7.64
C LEU A 6 -13.08 -5.73 6.53
N THR A 7 -13.98 -6.63 6.91
CA THR A 7 -14.76 -7.42 5.96
C THR A 7 -15.63 -6.52 5.11
N ASP A 8 -16.35 -5.59 5.74
CA ASP A 8 -17.22 -4.64 5.06
C ASP A 8 -16.45 -3.72 4.12
N THR A 9 -15.31 -3.17 4.55
CA THR A 9 -14.58 -2.17 3.75
C THR A 9 -13.69 -2.77 2.66
N LEU A 10 -13.23 -4.01 2.81
CA LEU A 10 -12.37 -4.69 1.82
C LEU A 10 -13.17 -5.60 0.88
N PHE A 11 -14.24 -6.22 1.37
CA PHE A 11 -14.96 -7.27 0.64
C PHE A 11 -16.46 -7.02 0.48
N GLY A 12 -17.00 -5.94 1.08
CA GLY A 12 -18.39 -5.53 0.92
C GLY A 12 -18.73 -4.99 -0.46
N GLU A 13 -19.93 -4.41 -0.59
CA GLU A 13 -20.44 -3.84 -1.84
C GLU A 13 -19.54 -2.71 -2.37
N HIS A 14 -19.08 -1.83 -1.46
CA HIS A 14 -18.11 -0.80 -1.78
C HIS A 14 -16.74 -1.16 -1.22
N ARG A 15 -15.81 -1.51 -2.10
CA ARG A 15 -14.45 -1.90 -1.74
C ARG A 15 -13.54 -0.69 -1.80
N TYR A 16 -13.02 -0.29 -0.66
CA TYR A 16 -12.10 0.86 -0.56
C TYR A 16 -10.65 0.49 -0.88
N ALA A 17 -10.29 -0.79 -0.74
CA ALA A 17 -8.96 -1.31 -1.03
C ALA A 17 -9.02 -2.78 -1.47
N GLU A 18 -7.92 -3.24 -2.06
CA GLU A 18 -7.68 -4.61 -2.48
C GLU A 18 -6.50 -5.18 -1.70
N THR A 19 -6.41 -6.51 -1.62
CA THR A 19 -5.28 -7.18 -0.96
C THR A 19 -4.74 -8.32 -1.80
N LEU A 20 -3.42 -8.47 -1.81
CA LEU A 20 -2.72 -9.68 -2.27
C LEU A 20 -2.31 -10.47 -1.04
N ILE A 21 -2.53 -11.79 -1.06
CA ILE A 21 -2.03 -12.71 -0.04
C ILE A 21 -0.91 -13.53 -0.66
N ALA A 22 0.23 -13.58 0.03
CA ALA A 22 1.31 -14.53 -0.27
C ALA A 22 1.09 -15.80 0.56
N GLU A 23 1.08 -16.94 -0.12
CA GLU A 23 0.89 -18.25 0.50
C GLU A 23 2.11 -19.15 0.27
N GLU A 24 2.54 -19.85 1.32
CA GLU A 24 3.49 -20.96 1.26
C GLU A 24 2.84 -22.18 1.92
N ASP A 25 2.85 -23.33 1.27
CA ASP A 25 2.20 -24.57 1.76
C ASP A 25 0.74 -24.36 2.23
N ALA A 26 -0.02 -23.55 1.47
CA ALA A 26 -1.41 -23.15 1.76
C ALA A 26 -1.59 -22.35 3.07
N GLN A 27 -0.51 -21.80 3.63
CA GLN A 27 -0.54 -20.88 4.76
C GLN A 27 -0.26 -19.45 4.27
N ALA A 28 -1.08 -18.49 4.72
CA ALA A 28 -0.82 -17.07 4.48
C ALA A 28 0.42 -16.60 5.27
N VAL A 29 1.46 -16.15 4.55
CA VAL A 29 2.77 -15.77 5.10
C VAL A 29 3.12 -14.30 4.85
N GLY A 30 2.31 -13.60 4.08
CA GLY A 30 2.44 -12.17 3.85
C GLY A 30 1.26 -11.59 3.11
N PHE A 31 1.17 -10.27 3.08
CA PHE A 31 0.16 -9.57 2.30
C PHE A 31 0.62 -8.20 1.81
N ALA A 32 -0.08 -7.68 0.80
CA ALA A 32 0.02 -6.30 0.35
C ALA A 32 -1.38 -5.70 0.19
N LEU A 33 -1.71 -4.66 0.96
CA LEU A 33 -2.99 -3.96 0.89
C LEU A 33 -2.81 -2.63 0.16
N PHE A 34 -3.63 -2.40 -0.87
CA PHE A 34 -3.44 -1.29 -1.79
C PHE A 34 -4.76 -0.77 -2.35
N PHE A 35 -4.75 0.44 -2.89
CA PHE A 35 -5.91 1.06 -3.54
C PHE A 35 -5.47 1.97 -4.68
N HIS A 36 -6.42 2.40 -5.52
CA HIS A 36 -6.12 3.35 -6.59
C HIS A 36 -6.03 4.78 -6.06
N ASN A 37 -5.01 5.50 -6.52
CA ASN A 37 -4.94 6.95 -6.44
C ASN A 37 -4.96 7.55 -7.86
N PHE A 38 -4.82 8.88 -7.99
CA PHE A 38 -4.77 9.53 -9.29
C PHE A 38 -3.67 10.59 -9.35
N SER A 39 -2.94 10.61 -10.46
CA SER A 39 -1.95 11.64 -10.76
C SER A 39 -2.56 12.68 -11.70
N THR A 40 -2.75 13.90 -11.21
CA THR A 40 -3.14 15.03 -12.07
C THR A 40 -2.01 15.48 -13.00
N PHE A 41 -0.75 15.24 -12.62
CA PHE A 41 0.41 15.56 -13.47
C PHE A 41 0.56 14.60 -14.66
N LEU A 42 0.20 13.33 -14.48
CA LEU A 42 0.23 12.33 -15.56
C LEU A 42 -1.12 12.16 -16.24
N ALA A 43 -2.19 12.70 -15.67
CA ALA A 43 -3.58 12.40 -16.03
C ALA A 43 -3.85 10.89 -16.10
N GLN A 44 -3.29 10.14 -15.15
CA GLN A 44 -3.33 8.67 -15.10
C GLN A 44 -3.70 8.17 -13.70
N PRO A 45 -4.37 7.02 -13.59
CA PRO A 45 -4.49 6.33 -12.31
C PRO A 45 -3.11 5.94 -11.78
N GLY A 46 -3.05 5.67 -10.49
CA GLY A 46 -1.90 5.09 -9.82
C GLY A 46 -2.35 4.07 -8.79
N ILE A 47 -1.40 3.30 -8.26
CA ILE A 47 -1.65 2.46 -7.10
C ILE A 47 -0.90 3.05 -5.90
N TYR A 48 -1.60 3.15 -4.78
CA TYR A 48 -0.99 3.43 -3.48
C TYR A 48 -1.00 2.14 -2.65
N LEU A 49 0.18 1.69 -2.24
CA LEU A 49 0.37 0.57 -1.33
C LEU A 49 0.36 1.10 0.10
N GLU A 50 -0.65 0.71 0.87
CA GLU A 50 -0.83 1.13 2.27
C GLU A 50 0.03 0.28 3.19
N ASP A 51 -0.10 -1.04 3.10
CA ASP A 51 0.59 -1.98 3.97
C ASP A 51 1.26 -3.09 3.16
N LEU A 52 2.52 -3.38 3.50
CA LEU A 52 3.27 -4.53 3.04
C LEU A 52 3.84 -5.25 4.26
N TYR A 53 3.46 -6.52 4.43
CA TYR A 53 3.90 -7.30 5.57
C TYR A 53 4.26 -8.73 5.17
N VAL A 54 5.32 -9.23 5.80
CA VAL A 54 5.73 -10.64 5.73
C VAL A 54 5.96 -11.12 7.16
N VAL A 55 5.41 -12.29 7.47
CA VAL A 55 5.58 -12.98 8.75
C VAL A 55 7.09 -13.13 9.04
N PRO A 56 7.59 -12.78 10.24
CA PRO A 56 9.02 -12.67 10.53
C PRO A 56 9.85 -13.88 10.12
N GLU A 57 9.34 -15.08 10.35
CA GLU A 57 9.98 -16.37 10.06
C GLU A 57 10.17 -16.62 8.55
N HIS A 58 9.38 -15.96 7.72
CA HIS A 58 9.41 -16.07 6.25
C HIS A 58 10.16 -14.89 5.58
N ARG A 59 10.74 -13.98 6.38
CA ARG A 59 11.52 -12.85 5.84
C ARG A 59 12.85 -13.31 5.27
N GLY A 60 13.38 -12.54 4.32
CA GLY A 60 14.61 -12.90 3.60
C GLY A 60 14.41 -13.93 2.47
N GLY A 61 13.26 -14.60 2.42
CA GLY A 61 12.89 -15.53 1.34
C GLY A 61 12.41 -14.89 0.04
N GLY A 62 12.40 -13.56 -0.05
CA GLY A 62 11.98 -12.83 -1.26
C GLY A 62 10.47 -12.55 -1.39
N ILE A 63 9.64 -12.97 -0.42
CA ILE A 63 8.18 -12.80 -0.46
C ILE A 63 7.76 -11.32 -0.60
N GLY A 64 8.37 -10.41 0.16
CA GLY A 64 8.06 -8.97 0.06
C GLY A 64 8.37 -8.40 -1.32
N ARG A 65 9.43 -8.91 -1.98
CA ARG A 65 9.75 -8.55 -3.36
C ARG A 65 8.72 -9.12 -4.34
N ALA A 66 8.34 -10.38 -4.18
CA ALA A 66 7.34 -11.02 -5.04
C ALA A 66 5.97 -10.31 -4.97
N LEU A 67 5.56 -9.88 -3.77
CA LEU A 67 4.35 -9.08 -3.58
C LEU A 67 4.43 -7.73 -4.32
N LEU A 68 5.56 -7.02 -4.21
CA LEU A 68 5.77 -5.76 -4.93
C LEU A 68 5.84 -5.94 -6.44
N GLU A 69 6.52 -6.99 -6.93
CA GLU A 69 6.58 -7.32 -8.35
C GLU A 69 5.17 -7.63 -8.90
N ARG A 70 4.37 -8.40 -8.16
CA ARG A 70 2.98 -8.66 -8.54
C ARG A 70 2.16 -7.38 -8.56
N LEU A 71 2.33 -6.51 -7.58
CA LEU A 71 1.62 -5.25 -7.51
C LEU A 71 2.02 -4.28 -8.63
N ALA A 72 3.31 -4.23 -8.99
CA ALA A 72 3.80 -3.47 -10.13
C ALA A 72 3.21 -3.98 -11.45
N GLN A 73 3.10 -5.31 -11.63
CA GLN A 73 2.42 -5.89 -12.79
C GLN A 73 0.95 -5.46 -12.85
N ILE A 74 0.24 -5.50 -11.71
CA ILE A 74 -1.15 -5.02 -11.63
C ILE A 74 -1.25 -3.54 -12.00
N ALA A 75 -0.33 -2.70 -11.53
CA ALA A 75 -0.29 -1.28 -11.89
C ALA A 75 -0.15 -1.11 -13.41
N VAL A 76 0.82 -1.79 -14.03
CA VAL A 76 1.07 -1.72 -15.48
C VAL A 76 -0.15 -2.23 -16.27
N ASP A 77 -0.70 -3.39 -15.89
CA ASP A 77 -1.87 -4.00 -16.56
C ASP A 77 -3.10 -3.09 -16.52
N ARG A 78 -3.22 -2.28 -15.46
CA ARG A 78 -4.33 -1.32 -15.25
C ARG A 78 -4.05 0.06 -15.85
N GLY A 79 -2.93 0.25 -16.55
CA GLY A 79 -2.55 1.55 -17.13
C GLY A 79 -2.20 2.61 -16.09
N CYS A 80 -1.77 2.19 -14.89
CA CYS A 80 -1.33 3.10 -13.85
C CYS A 80 0.03 3.70 -14.19
N GLY A 81 0.17 5.01 -14.00
CA GLY A 81 1.44 5.72 -14.23
C GLY A 81 2.43 5.59 -13.06
N ARG A 82 1.96 5.20 -11.86
CA ARG A 82 2.77 5.14 -10.64
C ARG A 82 2.33 4.02 -9.70
N LEU A 83 3.30 3.53 -8.92
CA LEU A 83 3.09 2.77 -7.68
C LEU A 83 3.82 3.53 -6.56
N GLU A 84 3.10 3.92 -5.52
CA GLU A 84 3.59 4.78 -4.43
C GLU A 84 3.28 4.16 -3.07
N TRP A 85 4.10 4.44 -2.06
CA TRP A 85 3.87 4.04 -0.67
C TRP A 85 4.63 4.95 0.30
N ALA A 86 4.22 4.93 1.56
CA ALA A 86 4.97 5.56 2.64
C ALA A 86 5.87 4.54 3.34
N VAL A 87 6.98 5.04 3.88
CA VAL A 87 7.85 4.28 4.78
C VAL A 87 8.22 5.18 5.95
N LEU A 88 8.29 4.60 7.15
CA LEU A 88 8.75 5.34 8.33
C LEU A 88 10.23 5.71 8.13
N ASP A 89 10.56 6.98 8.39
CA ASP A 89 11.89 7.57 8.15
C ASP A 89 13.03 6.83 8.88
N TRP A 90 12.74 6.27 10.04
CA TRP A 90 13.68 5.49 10.83
C TRP A 90 13.87 4.05 10.32
N ASN A 91 13.01 3.54 9.42
CA ASN A 91 13.08 2.18 8.91
C ASN A 91 14.07 2.05 7.75
N GLN A 92 15.35 2.19 8.09
CA GLN A 92 16.46 2.21 7.13
C GLN A 92 16.60 0.91 6.32
N ASP A 93 16.20 -0.23 6.88
CA ASP A 93 16.20 -1.52 6.15
C ASP A 93 15.17 -1.54 5.02
N ALA A 94 13.95 -1.07 5.30
CA ALA A 94 12.90 -0.95 4.30
C ALA A 94 13.28 0.09 3.24
N ILE A 95 13.80 1.25 3.63
CA ILE A 95 14.25 2.29 2.70
C ILE A 95 15.30 1.72 1.73
N ARG A 96 16.36 1.09 2.24
CA ARG A 96 17.39 0.46 1.39
C ARG A 96 16.81 -0.62 0.47
N PHE A 97 15.83 -1.38 0.94
CA PHE A 97 15.14 -2.37 0.12
C PHE A 97 14.40 -1.71 -1.05
N TYR A 98 13.65 -0.64 -0.80
CA TYR A 98 12.92 0.09 -1.84
C TYR A 98 13.85 0.81 -2.84
N GLU A 99 14.93 1.42 -2.36
CA GLU A 99 15.92 2.07 -3.24
C GLU A 99 16.59 1.07 -4.19
N ARG A 100 16.86 -0.17 -3.74
CA ARG A 100 17.37 -1.24 -4.60
C ARG A 100 16.39 -1.67 -5.70
N LEU A 101 15.09 -1.43 -5.51
CA LEU A 101 14.06 -1.63 -6.53
C LEU A 101 13.94 -0.43 -7.50
N GLY A 102 14.70 0.64 -7.26
CA GLY A 102 14.65 1.87 -8.05
C GLY A 102 13.60 2.88 -7.59
N ALA A 103 12.92 2.62 -6.46
CA ALA A 103 12.03 3.61 -5.84
C ALA A 103 12.85 4.81 -5.34
N LYS A 104 12.25 6.00 -5.41
CA LYS A 104 12.88 7.25 -4.96
C LYS A 104 11.96 7.94 -3.96
N PRO A 105 12.50 8.58 -2.91
CA PRO A 105 11.70 9.38 -2.01
C PRO A 105 11.09 10.57 -2.77
N ASN A 106 9.83 10.88 -2.47
CA ASN A 106 9.20 12.09 -2.96
C ASN A 106 9.43 13.24 -1.96
N SER A 107 10.64 13.78 -1.95
CA SER A 107 11.13 14.69 -0.89
C SER A 107 10.50 16.08 -0.87
N ASP A 108 9.86 16.51 -1.97
CA ASP A 108 9.27 17.85 -2.08
C ASP A 108 7.85 17.91 -1.48
N TRP A 109 7.33 16.79 -0.98
CA TRP A 109 5.97 16.68 -0.49
C TRP A 109 5.92 16.26 0.98
N THR A 110 5.17 17.02 1.78
CA THR A 110 4.86 16.67 3.16
C THR A 110 3.42 16.20 3.25
N VAL A 111 3.19 15.03 3.84
CA VAL A 111 1.83 14.52 4.08
C VAL A 111 1.20 15.27 5.26
N TYR A 112 0.15 16.03 4.99
CA TYR A 112 -0.71 16.62 6.02
C TYR A 112 -1.89 15.69 6.28
N ARG A 113 -2.29 15.55 7.55
CA ARG A 113 -3.41 14.70 7.96
C ARG A 113 -4.36 15.48 8.85
N LEU A 114 -5.62 15.52 8.45
CA LEU A 114 -6.74 15.97 9.28
C LEU A 114 -7.55 14.73 9.69
N THR A 115 -7.73 14.52 10.99
CA THR A 115 -8.41 13.32 11.52
C THR A 115 -9.10 13.66 12.84
N GLY A 116 -10.03 12.81 13.29
CA GLY A 116 -10.72 12.99 14.57
C GLY A 116 -11.65 14.20 14.59
N GLU A 117 -11.65 14.92 15.71
CA GLU A 117 -12.51 16.09 15.92
C GLU A 117 -12.24 17.23 14.92
N PRO A 118 -10.98 17.61 14.61
CA PRO A 118 -10.72 18.64 13.60
C PRO A 118 -11.29 18.33 12.21
N LEU A 119 -11.34 17.05 11.83
CA LEU A 119 -11.96 16.62 10.56
C LEU A 119 -13.48 16.81 10.60
N ARG A 120 -14.13 16.43 11.71
CA ARG A 120 -15.58 16.60 11.90
C ARG A 120 -15.97 18.07 11.97
N ALA A 121 -15.22 18.86 12.73
CA ALA A 121 -15.42 20.30 12.83
C ALA A 121 -15.33 20.99 11.46
N LEU A 122 -14.36 20.60 10.61
CA LEU A 122 -14.27 21.13 9.24
C LEU A 122 -15.46 20.71 8.36
N ALA A 123 -16.01 19.52 8.59
CA ALA A 123 -17.22 19.04 7.92
C ALA A 123 -18.51 19.72 8.42
N GLY A 124 -18.43 20.50 9.52
CA GLY A 124 -19.59 21.10 10.18
C GLY A 124 -20.37 20.12 11.06
N GLU A 125 -19.74 19.04 11.51
CA GLU A 125 -20.27 18.02 12.42
C GLU A 125 -19.74 18.16 13.86
#